data_AF-U6EEG0-F1
#
_entry.id   AF-U6EEG0-F1
#
_cell.length_a   1.000
_cell.length_b   1.000
_cell.length_c   1.000
_cell.angle_alpha   90.00
_cell.angle_beta   90.00
_cell.angle_gamma   90.00
#
_symmetry.space_group_name_H-M   'P 1'
#
loop_
_entity.id
_entity.type
_entity.pdbx_description
1 polymer ?
#
loop_
_entity_poly.entity_id
_entity_poly.type
_entity_poly.pdbx_seq_one_letter_code
_entity_poly.pdbx_strand_id
1 'polypeptide(L)' 'MAKEIKQLVVGITREGDIVVKSARGRMYAVKKSADLDFSCEDLFKNVETELYATIDTEAETWECIAIE' A
#
# COMPACT_ATOMS: atom_id res chain seq x y z
N MET A 1 -2.20 -1.08 -18.89
CA MET A 1 -1.34 -1.44 -17.74
C MET A 1 -1.97 -2.65 -17.05
N ALA A 2 -1.26 -3.39 -16.20
CA ALA A 2 -1.90 -4.46 -15.43
C ALA A 2 -2.94 -3.81 -14.51
N LYS A 3 -4.16 -4.37 -14.44
CA LYS A 3 -5.26 -3.84 -13.63
C LYS A 3 -4.84 -3.63 -12.17
N GLU A 4 -4.08 -4.58 -11.65
CA GLU A 4 -3.53 -4.56 -10.31
C GLU A 4 -2.00 -4.66 -10.33
N ILE A 5 -1.36 -4.03 -9.35
CA ILE A 5 0.08 -4.17 -9.12
C ILE A 5 0.38 -4.38 -7.64
N LYS A 6 1.28 -5.32 -7.34
CA LYS A 6 1.80 -5.56 -5.99
C LYS A 6 3.06 -4.74 -5.74
N GLN A 7 3.11 -3.98 -4.65
CA GLN A 7 4.25 -3.13 -4.29
C GLN A 7 4.55 -3.26 -2.78
N LEU A 8 5.82 -3.12 -2.40
CA LEU A 8 6.25 -3.24 -1.00
C LEU A 8 5.69 -2.08 -0.18
N VAL A 9 5.05 -2.36 0.95
CA VAL A 9 4.63 -1.34 1.92
C VAL A 9 5.84 -0.88 2.72
N VAL A 10 6.05 0.43 2.78
CA VAL A 10 7.16 1.05 3.53
C VAL A 10 6.68 2.04 4.59
N GLY A 11 5.36 2.27 4.69
CA GLY A 11 4.79 3.09 5.74
C GLY A 11 3.34 3.48 5.48
N ILE A 12 2.83 4.32 6.38
CA ILE A 12 1.52 4.98 6.27
C ILE A 12 1.72 6.47 6.54
N THR A 13 1.07 7.34 5.76
CA THR A 13 1.12 8.79 6.00
C THR A 13 0.23 9.15 7.20
N ARG A 14 0.37 10.39 7.69
CA ARG A 14 -0.51 10.91 8.75
C ARG A 14 -1.99 10.96 8.32
N GLU A 15 -2.25 11.12 7.02
CA GLU A 15 -3.60 11.16 6.46
C GLU A 15 -4.19 9.76 6.23
N GLY A 16 -3.40 8.71 6.43
CA GLY A 16 -3.83 7.31 6.31
C GLY A 16 -3.55 6.68 4.95
N ASP A 17 -2.83 7.37 4.05
CA ASP A 17 -2.42 6.81 2.77
C ASP A 17 -1.29 5.79 2.94
N ILE A 18 -1.31 4.73 2.14
CA ILE A 18 -0.28 3.69 2.18
C ILE A 18 0.91 4.14 1.35
N VAL A 19 2.10 4.15 1.95
CA VAL A 19 3.34 4.45 1.24
C VAL A 19 3.93 3.15 0.73
N VAL A 20 4.09 3.05 -0.58
CA VAL A 20 4.61 1.85 -1.25
C VAL A 20 5.92 2.15 -1.99
N LYS A 21 6.79 1.15 -2.09
CA LYS A 21 8.01 1.17 -2.90
C LYS A 21 7.86 0.23 -4.09
N SER A 22 8.08 0.80 -5.27
CA SER A 22 8.06 0.06 -6.53
C SER A 22 9.30 -0.80 -6.73
N ALA A 23 9.18 -1.80 -7.61
CA ALA A 23 10.31 -2.60 -8.08
C ALA A 23 11.42 -1.76 -8.73
N ARG A 24 11.10 -0.53 -9.17
CA ARG A 24 12.06 0.45 -9.71
C ARG A 24 12.67 1.36 -8.63
N GLY A 25 12.39 1.09 -7.37
CA GLY A 25 12.91 1.83 -6.21
C GLY A 25 12.22 3.16 -5.90
N ARG A 26 11.24 3.59 -6.70
CA ARG A 26 10.46 4.81 -6.46
C ARG A 26 9.38 4.57 -5.41
N MET A 27 9.16 5.57 -4.56
CA MET A 27 8.13 5.54 -3.51
C MET A 27 6.95 6.41 -3.88
N TYR A 28 5.75 5.97 -3.54
CA TYR A 28 4.50 6.65 -3.83
C TYR A 28 3.54 6.49 -2.65
N ALA A 29 2.73 7.51 -2.40
CA ALA A 29 1.56 7.39 -1.54
C ALA A 29 0.37 6.97 -2.40
N VAL A 30 -0.37 5.96 -1.96
CA VAL A 30 -1.60 5.49 -2.59
C VAL A 30 -2.74 5.53 -1.59
N LYS A 31 -3.92 5.89 -2.08
CA LYS A 31 -5.08 6.08 -1.22
C LYS A 31 -5.48 4.74 -0.62
N LYS A 32 -5.68 4.69 0.69
CA LYS A 32 -6.19 3.49 1.34
C LYS A 32 -7.67 3.31 1.00
N SER A 33 -8.06 2.12 0.56
CA SER A 33 -9.47 1.85 0.33
C SER A 33 -10.29 1.94 1.61
N ALA A 34 -11.55 2.36 1.48
CA ALA A 34 -12.44 2.56 2.63
C ALA A 34 -12.71 1.25 3.39
N ASP A 35 -12.71 0.12 2.69
CA ASP A 35 -12.95 -1.21 3.25
C ASP A 35 -11.67 -1.90 3.77
N LEU A 36 -10.50 -1.28 3.57
CA LEU A 36 -9.22 -1.82 4.01
C LEU A 36 -8.93 -1.45 5.47
N ASP A 37 -9.08 -2.42 6.37
CA ASP A 37 -8.70 -2.29 7.77
C ASP A 37 -7.18 -2.49 7.94
N PHE A 38 -6.47 -1.38 7.80
CA PHE A 38 -5.03 -1.31 8.01
C PHE A 38 -4.69 0.01 8.70
N SER A 39 -3.83 -0.08 9.71
CA SER A 39 -3.41 1.01 10.58
C SER A 39 -1.88 1.06 10.73
N CYS A 40 -1.39 2.09 11.41
CA CYS A 40 0.03 2.21 11.74
C CYS A 40 0.53 1.05 12.60
N GLU A 41 -0.31 0.51 13.49
CA GLU A 41 0.05 -0.56 14.43
C GLU A 41 0.35 -1.88 13.69
N ASP A 42 -0.34 -2.11 12.56
CA ASP A 42 -0.15 -3.30 11.72
C ASP A 42 1.26 -3.39 11.12
N LEU A 43 1.90 -2.24 10.82
CA LEU A 43 3.28 -2.20 10.33
C LEU A 43 4.28 -2.77 11.34
N PHE A 44 3.96 -2.75 12.62
CA PHE A 44 4.86 -3.17 13.69
C PHE A 44 4.52 -4.55 14.26
N LYS A 45 3.42 -5.18 13.82
CA LYS A 45 3.01 -6.51 14.30
C LYS A 45 4.05 -7.58 13.95
N ASN A 46 4.72 -7.45 12.82
CA ASN A 46 5.68 -8.45 12.36
C ASN A 46 6.84 -7.80 11.58
N VAL A 47 7.74 -7.15 12.30
CA VAL A 47 8.84 -6.32 11.75
C VAL A 47 9.88 -7.09 10.90
N GLU A 48 9.89 -8.42 10.98
CA GLU A 48 10.76 -9.29 10.19
C GLU A 48 10.13 -9.71 8.85
N THR A 49 8.85 -9.42 8.66
CA THR A 49 8.10 -9.79 7.45
C THR A 49 7.83 -8.56 6.59
N GLU A 50 8.14 -8.67 5.30
CA GLU A 50 7.76 -7.64 4.33
C GLU A 50 6.26 -7.69 4.06
N LEU A 51 5.61 -6.52 4.06
CA LEU A 51 4.20 -6.38 3.70
C LEU A 51 4.08 -5.88 2.26
N TYR A 52 3.14 -6.43 1.50
CA TYR A 52 2.88 -6.05 0.11
C TYR A 52 1.46 -5.54 -0.07
N ALA A 53 1.33 -4.37 -0.68
CA ALA A 53 0.06 -3.77 -1.04
C ALA A 53 -0.34 -4.14 -2.47
N THR A 54 -1.58 -4.54 -2.66
CA THR A 54 -2.22 -4.65 -3.99
C THR A 54 -2.90 -3.34 -4.32
N ILE A 55 -2.51 -2.76 -5.45
CA ILE A 55 -2.94 -1.43 -5.89
C ILE A 55 -3.79 -1.57 -7.15
N ASP A 56 -5.02 -1.05 -7.11
CA ASP A 56 -5.85 -0.87 -8.28
C ASP A 56 -5.35 0.34 -9.09
N THR A 57 -4.97 0.09 -10.34
CA THR A 57 -4.44 1.10 -11.25
C THR A 57 -5.49 1.60 -12.25
N GLU A 58 -6.70 1.04 -12.25
CA GLU A 58 -7.83 1.48 -13.06
C GLU A 58 -8.65 2.59 -12.37
N ALA A 59 -8.51 2.74 -11.05
CA ALA A 59 -9.09 3.84 -10.30
C ALA A 59 -8.50 5.20 -10.74
N GLU A 60 -9.32 6.26 -10.70
CA GLU A 60 -8.90 7.64 -11.07
C GLU A 60 -7.70 8.11 -10.23
N THR A 61 -7.64 7.67 -8.97
CA THR A 61 -6.46 7.74 -8.11
C THR A 61 -6.10 6.34 -7.68
N TRP A 62 -4.82 5.97 -7.78
CA TRP A 62 -4.35 4.65 -7.34
C TRP A 62 -4.76 4.35 -5.91
N GLU A 63 -5.40 3.19 -5.74
CA GLU A 63 -6.04 2.78 -4.49
C GLU A 63 -5.45 1.47 -4.00
N CYS A 64 -5.04 1.42 -2.74
CA CYS A 64 -4.62 0.20 -2.06
C CYS A 64 -5.85 -0.56 -1.57
N ILE A 65 -6.09 -1.73 -2.15
CA ILE A 65 -7.28 -2.55 -1.91
C ILE A 65 -7.02 -3.76 -1.00
N ALA A 66 -5.76 -4.17 -0.86
CA ALA A 66 -5.36 -5.27 0.03
C ALA A 66 -3.90 -5.13 0.47
N ILE A 67 -3.58 -5.63 1.67
CA ILE A 67 -2.22 -5.76 2.19
C ILE A 67 -2.04 -7.18 2.73
N GLU A 68 -0.94 -7.83 2.34
CA GLU A 68 -0.54 -9.19 2.74
C GLU A 68 0.89 -9.24 3.26
#